data_AF-A0A1H8XE33-F1
#
_entry.id   AF-A0A1H8XE33-F1
#
_cell.length_a   1.000
_cell.length_b   1.000
_cell.length_c   1.000
_cell.angle_alpha   90.00
_cell.angle_beta   90.00
_cell.angle_gamma   90.00
#
_symmetry.space_group_name_H-M   'P 1'
#
loop_
_entity.id
_entity.type
_entity.pdbx_description
1 polymer ?
#
loop_
_entity_poly.entity_id
_entity_poly.type
_entity_poly.pdbx_seq_one_letter_code
_entity_poly.pdbx_strand_id
1 'polypeptide(L)'
;MDNAFFNRVGAERISARQIDELIGIACGIAADGVLNQAEGEFLHKWLVANVTICEQPVIRTLYVRVREALSDGVLDADECRDLLETLNALSNSDFELGEVLKPTTLPLDNPEPVLVFAGRHYCFTGTFSFGPRKACENAVIERGGSCGAVSKKTNVLVIGAYATDSWKHSSFGTKIIRASELRDAGQPIALVSEKHWTKFL
;
A
#
# COMPACT_ATOMS: atom_id res chain seq x y z
N MET A 1 37.76 -5.46 22.89
CA MET A 1 37.28 -6.54 22.01
C MET A 1 35.78 -6.63 22.27
N ASP A 2 35.03 -5.90 21.45
CA ASP A 2 33.76 -5.28 21.83
C ASP A 2 32.56 -6.22 21.77
N ASN A 3 32.00 -6.51 22.93
CA ASN A 3 30.75 -7.25 23.13
C ASN A 3 29.55 -6.61 22.37
N ALA A 4 29.64 -5.30 22.09
CA ALA A 4 28.67 -4.55 21.30
C ALA A 4 28.70 -4.93 19.80
N PHE A 5 29.88 -5.30 19.26
CA PHE A 5 29.99 -5.75 17.87
C PHE A 5 29.33 -7.13 17.72
N PHE A 6 29.63 -8.08 18.61
CA PHE A 6 29.01 -9.42 18.59
C PHE A 6 27.49 -9.38 18.79
N ASN A 7 26.99 -8.50 19.65
CA ASN A 7 25.54 -8.28 19.80
C ASN A 7 24.91 -7.68 18.54
N ARG A 8 25.59 -6.76 17.85
CA ARG A 8 25.09 -6.16 16.61
C ARG A 8 25.05 -7.17 15.45
N VAL A 9 26.13 -7.91 15.23
CA VAL A 9 26.18 -8.94 14.19
C VAL A 9 25.24 -10.11 14.53
N GLY A 10 25.05 -10.42 15.81
CA GLY A 10 24.06 -11.38 16.29
C GLY A 10 22.63 -10.93 16.01
N ALA A 11 22.28 -9.69 16.34
CA ALA A 11 20.98 -9.10 16.06
C ALA A 11 20.68 -9.00 14.56
N GLU A 12 21.67 -8.61 13.75
CA GLU A 12 21.57 -8.58 12.28
C GLU A 12 21.32 -9.98 11.70
N ARG A 13 22.04 -11.00 12.17
CA ARG A 13 21.82 -12.40 11.78
C ARG A 13 20.46 -12.95 12.20
N ILE A 14 20.01 -12.60 13.40
CA ILE A 14 18.68 -12.97 13.90
C ILE A 14 17.60 -12.33 13.03
N SER A 15 17.76 -11.04 12.69
CA SER A 15 16.81 -10.31 11.84
C SER A 15 16.74 -10.87 10.42
N ALA A 16 17.88 -11.25 9.81
CA ALA A 16 17.91 -11.85 8.48
C ALA A 16 17.19 -13.20 8.44
N ARG A 17 17.42 -14.05 9.44
CA ARG A 17 16.73 -15.34 9.56
C ARG A 17 15.21 -15.16 9.73
N GLN A 18 14.79 -14.21 10.57
CA GLN A 18 13.38 -13.91 10.77
C GLN A 18 12.73 -13.39 9.47
N ILE A 19 13.46 -12.60 8.67
CA ILE A 19 13.00 -12.16 7.35
C ILE A 19 12.84 -13.34 6.39
N ASP A 20 13.82 -14.25 6.33
CA ASP A 20 13.74 -15.46 5.52
C ASP A 20 12.56 -16.36 5.94
N GLU A 21 12.30 -16.47 7.25
CA GLU A 21 11.15 -17.19 7.80
C GLU A 21 9.82 -16.51 7.40
N LEU A 22 9.75 -15.17 7.45
CA LEU A 22 8.58 -14.41 6.99
C LEU A 22 8.33 -14.61 5.48
N ILE A 23 9.37 -14.58 4.66
CA ILE A 23 9.29 -14.83 3.22
C ILE A 23 8.79 -16.26 2.98
N GLY A 24 9.29 -17.25 3.73
CA GLY A 24 8.82 -18.63 3.65
C GLY A 24 7.34 -18.78 4.01
N ILE A 25 6.89 -18.11 5.07
CA ILE A 25 5.47 -18.07 5.46
C ILE A 25 4.63 -17.41 4.38
N ALA A 26 5.07 -16.27 3.85
CA ALA A 26 4.37 -15.54 2.80
C ALA A 26 4.25 -16.35 1.51
N CYS A 27 5.32 -17.04 1.09
CA CYS A 27 5.29 -17.98 -0.03
C CYS A 27 4.32 -19.13 0.21
N GLY A 28 4.31 -19.69 1.43
CA GLY A 28 3.43 -20.81 1.78
C GLY A 28 1.95 -20.43 1.74
N ILE A 29 1.61 -19.27 2.30
CA ILE A 29 0.25 -18.73 2.31
C ILE A 29 -0.19 -18.29 0.91
N ALA A 30 0.71 -17.73 0.11
CA ALA A 30 0.39 -17.29 -1.25
C ALA A 30 0.34 -18.44 -2.28
N ALA A 31 0.80 -19.65 -1.93
CA ALA A 31 1.01 -20.75 -2.87
C ALA A 31 -0.27 -21.25 -3.54
N ASP A 32 -1.39 -21.28 -2.80
CA ASP A 32 -2.69 -21.70 -3.31
C ASP A 32 -3.55 -20.53 -3.83
N GLY A 33 -3.06 -19.29 -3.65
CA GLY A 33 -3.75 -18.06 -4.06
C GLY A 33 -4.99 -17.73 -3.23
N VAL A 34 -5.22 -18.40 -2.09
CA VAL A 34 -6.41 -18.21 -1.25
C VAL A 34 -6.01 -18.04 0.20
N LEU A 35 -6.06 -16.80 0.69
CA LEU A 35 -5.88 -16.53 2.11
C LEU A 35 -7.18 -16.83 2.88
N ASN A 36 -7.09 -17.64 3.93
CA ASN A 36 -8.21 -17.88 4.85
C ASN A 36 -8.00 -17.23 6.22
N GLN A 37 -9.07 -17.18 7.03
CA GLN A 37 -9.07 -16.60 8.38
C GLN A 37 -7.94 -17.17 9.27
N ALA A 38 -7.71 -18.48 9.24
CA ALA A 38 -6.72 -19.12 10.09
C ALA A 38 -5.28 -18.73 9.71
N GLU A 39 -5.01 -18.58 8.42
CA GLU A 39 -3.73 -18.09 7.90
C GLU A 39 -3.50 -16.62 8.21
N GLY A 40 -4.54 -15.78 8.08
CA GLY A 40 -4.47 -14.38 8.48
C GLY A 40 -4.13 -14.24 9.96
N GLU A 41 -4.83 -14.98 10.84
CA GLU A 41 -4.55 -14.99 12.28
C GLU A 41 -3.17 -15.56 12.61
N PHE A 42 -2.73 -16.59 11.89
CA PHE A 42 -1.40 -17.17 12.06
C PHE A 42 -0.31 -16.13 11.71
N LEU A 43 -0.45 -15.47 10.56
CA LEU A 43 0.46 -14.43 10.10
C LEU A 43 0.51 -13.26 11.09
N HIS A 44 -0.65 -12.82 11.60
CA HIS A 44 -0.72 -11.78 12.63
C HIS A 44 0.01 -12.19 13.90
N LYS A 45 -0.26 -13.40 14.43
CA LYS A 45 0.42 -13.93 15.62
C LYS A 45 1.93 -13.99 15.43
N TRP A 46 2.38 -14.42 14.25
CA TRP A 46 3.79 -14.49 13.91
C TRP A 46 4.44 -13.10 13.87
N LEU A 47 3.78 -12.10 13.26
CA LEU A 47 4.30 -10.72 13.20
C LEU A 47 4.35 -10.07 14.59
N VAL A 48 3.34 -10.28 15.44
CA VAL A 48 3.34 -9.81 16.84
C VAL A 48 4.45 -10.48 17.66
N ALA A 49 4.76 -11.75 17.41
CA ALA A 49 5.88 -12.43 18.07
C ALA A 49 7.26 -11.92 17.62
N ASN A 50 7.33 -11.31 16.42
CA ASN A 50 8.56 -10.85 15.78
C ASN A 50 8.58 -9.32 15.57
N VAL A 51 8.22 -8.53 16.59
CA VAL A 51 8.16 -7.06 16.50
C VAL A 51 9.47 -6.41 16.06
N THR A 52 10.62 -7.01 16.41
CA THR A 52 11.95 -6.46 16.10
C THR A 52 12.17 -6.27 14.59
N ILE A 53 11.65 -7.17 13.75
CA ILE A 53 11.73 -7.02 12.29
C ILE A 53 10.63 -6.09 11.75
N CYS A 54 9.53 -5.91 12.48
CA CYS A 54 8.46 -4.97 12.13
C CYS A 54 8.89 -3.50 12.24
N GLU A 55 10.10 -3.21 12.75
CA GLU A 55 10.69 -1.88 12.67
C GLU A 55 11.10 -1.52 11.23
N GLN A 56 11.35 -2.52 10.38
CA GLN A 56 11.61 -2.28 8.97
C GLN A 56 10.36 -1.72 8.28
N PRO A 57 10.46 -0.63 7.51
CA PRO A 57 9.30 0.06 6.93
C PRO A 57 8.35 -0.86 6.14
N VAL A 58 8.90 -1.89 5.50
CA VAL A 58 8.13 -2.75 4.63
C VAL A 58 7.40 -3.86 5.41
N ILE A 59 8.06 -4.46 6.40
CA ILE A 59 7.42 -5.43 7.32
C ILE A 59 6.38 -4.71 8.18
N ARG A 60 6.64 -3.46 8.55
CA ARG A 60 5.66 -2.57 9.20
C ARG A 60 4.39 -2.42 8.37
N THR A 61 4.53 -2.26 7.06
CA THR A 61 3.37 -2.16 6.15
C THR A 61 2.55 -3.44 6.16
N LEU A 62 3.20 -4.60 6.03
CA LEU A 62 2.53 -5.89 6.14
C LEU A 62 1.82 -6.03 7.49
N TYR A 63 2.49 -5.69 8.57
CA TYR A 63 1.92 -5.74 9.93
C TYR A 63 0.69 -4.86 10.09
N VAL A 64 0.71 -3.63 9.57
CA VAL A 64 -0.46 -2.75 9.59
C VAL A 64 -1.61 -3.36 8.79
N ARG A 65 -1.35 -3.88 7.58
CA ARG A 65 -2.41 -4.50 6.74
C ARG A 65 -3.04 -5.73 7.39
N VAL A 66 -2.21 -6.62 7.92
CA VAL A 66 -2.67 -7.82 8.63
C VAL A 66 -3.51 -7.42 9.84
N ARG A 67 -3.09 -6.39 10.59
CA ARG A 67 -3.83 -5.90 11.74
C ARG A 67 -5.15 -5.22 11.36
N GLU A 68 -5.18 -4.44 10.27
CA GLU A 68 -6.38 -3.77 9.77
C GLU A 68 -7.41 -4.79 9.30
N ALA A 69 -6.99 -5.76 8.49
CA ALA A 69 -7.85 -6.83 7.97
C ALA A 69 -8.41 -7.74 9.09
N LEU A 70 -7.73 -7.83 10.23
CA LEU A 70 -8.22 -8.60 11.38
C LEU A 70 -8.87 -7.71 12.46
N SER A 71 -9.05 -6.41 12.21
CA SER A 71 -9.47 -5.47 13.24
C SER A 71 -10.93 -5.65 13.67
N ASP A 72 -11.79 -6.12 12.78
CA ASP A 72 -13.20 -6.46 13.04
C ASP A 72 -13.39 -7.96 13.36
N GLY A 73 -12.31 -8.74 13.32
CA GLY A 73 -12.28 -10.17 13.60
C GLY A 73 -12.73 -11.07 12.44
N VAL A 74 -13.00 -10.52 11.25
CA VAL A 74 -13.46 -11.28 10.08
C VAL A 74 -12.71 -10.84 8.83
N LEU A 75 -11.88 -11.73 8.29
CA LEU A 75 -11.22 -11.51 7.01
C LEU A 75 -12.25 -11.63 5.86
N ASP A 76 -12.58 -10.52 5.21
CA ASP A 76 -13.47 -10.54 4.04
C ASP A 76 -12.73 -10.85 2.72
N ALA A 77 -13.46 -11.06 1.63
CA ALA A 77 -12.88 -11.43 0.34
C ALA A 77 -12.02 -10.32 -0.30
N ASP A 78 -12.31 -9.05 -0.01
CA ASP A 78 -11.54 -7.90 -0.49
C ASP A 78 -10.23 -7.79 0.33
N GLU A 79 -10.30 -7.96 1.64
CA GLU A 79 -9.17 -7.97 2.56
C GLU A 79 -8.23 -9.16 2.33
N CYS A 80 -8.78 -10.36 2.13
CA CYS A 80 -8.00 -11.55 1.76
C CYS A 80 -7.17 -11.30 0.51
N ARG A 81 -7.78 -10.69 -0.50
CA ARG A 81 -7.12 -10.37 -1.77
C ARG A 81 -6.03 -9.32 -1.59
N ASP A 82 -6.32 -8.24 -0.85
CA ASP A 82 -5.35 -7.18 -0.57
C ASP A 82 -4.15 -7.71 0.24
N LEU A 83 -4.37 -8.58 1.22
CA LEU A 83 -3.29 -9.23 1.97
C LEU A 83 -2.47 -10.17 1.09
N LEU A 84 -3.12 -11.00 0.30
CA LEU A 84 -2.47 -11.99 -0.55
C LEU A 84 -1.61 -11.31 -1.61
N GLU A 85 -2.03 -10.16 -2.13
CA GLU A 85 -1.21 -9.34 -3.01
C GLU A 85 0.02 -8.77 -2.28
N THR A 86 -0.16 -8.28 -1.05
CA THR A 86 0.96 -7.77 -0.23
C THR A 86 1.98 -8.87 0.08
N LEU A 87 1.50 -10.08 0.35
CA LEU A 87 2.34 -11.27 0.55
C LEU A 87 3.06 -11.68 -0.73
N ASN A 88 2.38 -11.69 -1.89
CA ASN A 88 3.01 -11.98 -3.17
C ASN A 88 4.10 -10.97 -3.53
N ALA A 89 3.91 -9.69 -3.22
CA ALA A 89 4.94 -8.65 -3.41
C ALA A 89 6.17 -8.90 -2.53
N LEU A 90 5.97 -9.41 -1.30
CA LEU A 90 7.06 -9.80 -0.40
C LEU A 90 7.81 -11.06 -0.89
N SER A 91 7.07 -12.04 -1.40
CA SER A 91 7.57 -13.36 -1.84
C SER A 91 8.38 -13.32 -3.13
N ASN A 92 8.00 -12.47 -4.09
CA ASN A 92 8.61 -12.45 -5.43
C ASN A 92 9.98 -11.74 -5.51
N SER A 93 10.60 -11.39 -4.39
CA SER A 93 11.93 -10.75 -4.37
C SER A 93 12.00 -9.42 -5.12
N ASP A 94 10.88 -8.71 -5.32
CA ASP A 94 10.83 -7.27 -5.69
C ASP A 94 11.27 -6.36 -4.51
N PHE A 95 12.11 -6.90 -3.63
CA PHE A 95 12.50 -6.31 -2.36
C PHE A 95 13.96 -5.89 -2.42
N GLU A 96 14.32 -5.06 -3.40
CA GLU A 96 15.53 -4.28 -3.24
C GLU A 96 15.29 -3.29 -2.09
N LEU A 97 15.89 -3.59 -0.95
CA LEU A 97 15.92 -2.82 0.31
C LEU A 97 16.36 -1.32 0.14
N GLY A 98 16.64 -0.88 -1.08
CA GLY A 98 17.02 0.48 -1.47
C GLY A 98 15.96 1.27 -2.28
N GLU A 99 14.80 0.70 -2.60
CA GLU A 99 13.80 1.39 -3.45
C GLU A 99 13.02 2.51 -2.77
N VAL A 100 13.09 2.64 -1.44
CA VAL A 100 12.40 3.71 -0.69
C VAL A 100 12.95 5.11 -1.03
N LEU A 101 14.07 5.22 -1.75
CA LEU A 101 14.79 6.48 -2.00
C LEU A 101 14.79 6.98 -3.46
N LYS A 102 14.17 6.27 -4.42
CA LYS A 102 14.12 6.76 -5.81
C LYS A 102 12.91 7.68 -6.02
N PRO A 103 13.06 8.78 -6.78
CA PRO A 103 11.93 9.61 -7.16
C PRO A 103 10.95 8.78 -7.99
N THR A 104 9.77 8.53 -7.43
CA THR A 104 8.72 7.72 -8.03
C THR A 104 8.35 8.23 -9.43
N THR A 105 8.39 7.35 -10.44
CA THR A 105 8.00 7.62 -11.85
C THR A 105 6.48 7.76 -12.05
N LEU A 106 5.77 8.33 -11.08
CA LEU A 106 4.32 8.45 -11.12
C LEU A 106 3.87 9.43 -12.21
N PRO A 107 2.81 9.12 -12.97
CA PRO A 107 2.29 9.97 -14.03
C PRO A 107 1.45 11.13 -13.47
N LEU A 108 1.99 11.87 -12.50
CA LEU A 108 1.35 13.04 -11.91
C LEU A 108 1.27 14.18 -12.92
N ASP A 109 0.22 14.97 -12.83
CA ASP A 109 0.08 16.15 -13.68
C ASP A 109 1.09 17.24 -13.29
N ASN A 110 1.69 17.85 -14.33
CA ASN A 110 2.60 18.97 -14.19
C ASN A 110 2.21 20.04 -15.24
N PRO A 111 1.74 21.22 -14.82
CA PRO A 111 1.66 21.74 -13.46
C PRO A 111 0.59 21.05 -12.59
N GLU A 112 0.79 21.06 -11.26
CA GLU A 112 -0.17 20.52 -10.31
C GLU A 112 -1.53 21.28 -10.45
N PRO A 113 -2.65 20.57 -10.67
CA PRO A 113 -3.93 21.22 -10.94
C PRO A 113 -4.57 21.77 -9.66
N VAL A 114 -5.39 22.81 -9.80
CA VAL A 114 -6.22 23.32 -8.69
C VAL A 114 -7.36 22.33 -8.42
N LEU A 115 -7.48 21.86 -7.18
CA LEU A 115 -8.49 20.87 -6.80
C LEU A 115 -9.78 21.54 -6.35
N VAL A 116 -10.91 21.04 -6.87
CA VAL A 116 -12.27 21.41 -6.47
C VAL A 116 -12.98 20.14 -6.01
N PHE A 117 -13.69 20.21 -4.88
CA PHE A 117 -14.36 19.03 -4.30
C PHE A 117 -15.82 18.95 -4.75
N ALA A 118 -16.56 20.05 -4.64
CA ALA A 118 -17.97 20.12 -4.96
C ALA A 118 -18.28 19.60 -6.39
N GLY A 119 -19.12 18.58 -6.49
CA GLY A 119 -19.56 18.00 -7.76
C GLY A 119 -18.48 17.23 -8.53
N ARG A 120 -17.31 16.95 -7.93
CA ARG A 120 -16.23 16.19 -8.54
C ARG A 120 -16.17 14.77 -8.01
N HIS A 121 -15.75 13.85 -8.86
CA HIS A 121 -15.57 12.44 -8.51
C HIS A 121 -14.08 12.13 -8.31
N TYR A 122 -13.74 11.67 -7.11
CA TYR A 122 -12.40 11.31 -6.68
C TYR A 122 -12.23 9.79 -6.63
N CYS A 123 -11.03 9.33 -6.95
CA CYS A 123 -10.60 7.96 -6.72
C CYS A 123 -9.29 7.98 -5.94
N PHE A 124 -9.10 7.01 -5.05
CA PHE A 124 -7.91 6.89 -4.23
C PHE A 124 -7.18 5.59 -4.54
N THR A 125 -5.88 5.65 -4.76
CA THR A 125 -5.03 4.47 -4.97
C THR A 125 -3.73 4.56 -4.17
N GLY A 126 -3.26 3.42 -3.67
CA GLY A 126 -2.12 3.32 -2.75
C GLY A 126 -2.50 3.44 -1.27
N THR A 127 -1.47 3.60 -0.44
CA THR A 127 -1.57 3.82 1.01
C THR A 127 -1.42 5.31 1.32
N PHE A 128 -2.30 5.82 2.18
CA PHE A 128 -2.38 7.24 2.53
C PHE A 128 -1.82 7.47 3.93
N SER A 129 -1.04 8.53 4.08
CA SER A 129 -0.54 9.03 5.37
C SER A 129 -1.61 9.82 6.13
N PHE A 130 -2.59 10.39 5.42
CA PHE A 130 -3.72 11.14 5.98
C PHE A 130 -4.62 10.26 6.87
N GLY A 131 -4.75 8.98 6.53
CA GLY A 131 -5.57 8.02 7.26
C GLY A 131 -6.08 6.89 6.37
N PRO A 132 -6.95 6.02 6.89
CA PRO A 132 -7.53 4.93 6.10
C PRO A 132 -8.28 5.49 4.89
N ARG A 133 -8.42 4.68 3.83
CA ARG A 133 -9.10 5.10 2.58
C ARG A 133 -10.48 5.71 2.85
N LYS A 134 -11.25 5.13 3.76
CA LYS A 134 -12.55 5.63 4.20
C LYS A 134 -12.49 7.05 4.79
N ALA A 135 -11.43 7.39 5.52
CA ALA A 135 -11.23 8.75 6.02
C ALA A 135 -10.92 9.74 4.89
N CYS A 136 -10.13 9.32 3.90
CA CYS A 136 -9.85 10.13 2.71
C CYS A 136 -11.13 10.40 1.90
N GLU A 137 -11.96 9.37 1.74
CA GLU A 137 -13.25 9.48 1.05
C GLU A 137 -14.22 10.39 1.80
N ASN A 138 -14.32 10.24 3.12
CA ASN A 138 -15.16 11.10 3.95
C ASN A 138 -14.74 12.57 3.83
N ALA A 139 -13.44 12.88 3.83
CA ALA A 139 -12.94 14.24 3.68
C ALA A 139 -13.39 14.90 2.35
N VAL A 140 -13.47 14.12 1.27
CA VAL A 140 -14.00 14.60 -0.03
C VAL A 140 -15.52 14.75 0.01
N ILE A 141 -16.23 13.78 0.59
CA ILE A 141 -17.70 13.78 0.68
C ILE A 141 -18.20 14.98 1.50
N GLU A 142 -17.55 15.27 2.63
CA GLU A 142 -17.85 16.43 3.49
C GLU A 142 -17.72 17.77 2.74
N ARG A 143 -16.88 17.82 1.70
CA ARG A 143 -16.65 19.00 0.84
C ARG A 143 -17.50 18.99 -0.43
N GLY A 144 -18.52 18.12 -0.49
CA GLY A 144 -19.49 18.03 -1.59
C GLY A 144 -19.01 17.24 -2.81
N GLY A 145 -17.94 16.47 -2.68
CA GLY A 145 -17.46 15.55 -3.70
C GLY A 145 -18.08 14.15 -3.59
N SER A 146 -17.68 13.27 -4.49
CA SER A 146 -18.04 11.85 -4.45
C SER A 146 -16.80 10.99 -4.65
N CYS A 147 -16.80 9.78 -4.10
CA CYS A 147 -15.69 8.85 -4.21
C CYS A 147 -16.13 7.52 -4.82
N GLY A 148 -15.21 6.84 -5.50
CA GLY A 148 -15.48 5.53 -6.08
C GLY A 148 -14.31 4.95 -6.86
N ALA A 149 -14.56 3.83 -7.54
CA ALA A 149 -13.59 3.20 -8.43
C ALA A 149 -13.28 4.08 -9.65
N VAL A 150 -12.10 3.88 -10.25
CA VAL A 150 -11.71 4.57 -11.47
C VAL A 150 -12.72 4.27 -12.59
N SER A 151 -13.31 5.34 -13.13
CA SER A 151 -14.31 5.26 -14.18
C SER A 151 -14.21 6.48 -15.10
N LYS A 152 -14.98 6.51 -16.18
CA LYS A 152 -15.07 7.70 -17.05
C LYS A 152 -15.62 8.95 -16.35
N LYS A 153 -16.23 8.79 -15.16
CA LYS A 153 -16.74 9.90 -14.35
C LYS A 153 -15.67 10.47 -13.42
N THR A 154 -14.56 9.76 -13.22
CA THR A 154 -13.47 10.18 -12.32
C THR A 154 -12.81 11.45 -12.83
N ASN A 155 -12.81 12.48 -11.99
CA ASN A 155 -12.16 13.76 -12.26
C ASN A 155 -10.77 13.84 -11.65
N VAL A 156 -10.54 13.17 -10.51
CA VAL A 156 -9.26 13.23 -9.81
C VAL A 156 -8.90 11.85 -9.29
N LEU A 157 -7.71 11.36 -9.62
CA LEU A 157 -7.07 10.22 -8.98
C LEU A 157 -6.01 10.74 -8.01
N VAL A 158 -6.19 10.46 -6.72
CA VAL A 158 -5.20 10.77 -5.69
C VAL A 158 -4.33 9.53 -5.45
N ILE A 159 -3.02 9.71 -5.52
CA ILE A 159 -2.02 8.66 -5.36
C ILE A 159 -1.31 8.86 -4.02
N GLY A 160 -1.46 7.87 -3.13
CA GLY A 160 -0.83 7.83 -1.81
C GLY A 160 0.68 7.56 -1.84
N ALA A 161 1.35 7.85 -0.72
CA ALA A 161 2.82 7.86 -0.58
C ALA A 161 3.53 6.52 -0.85
N TYR A 162 2.82 5.39 -0.86
CA TYR A 162 3.42 4.05 -0.99
C TYR A 162 3.03 3.29 -2.26
N ALA A 163 2.95 3.98 -3.40
CA ALA A 163 3.08 3.31 -4.69
C ALA A 163 4.58 3.01 -4.88
N THR A 164 5.00 1.77 -4.65
CA THR A 164 6.39 1.32 -4.91
C THR A 164 6.75 1.51 -6.39
N ASP A 165 8.05 1.48 -6.75
CA ASP A 165 8.49 1.62 -8.15
C ASP A 165 7.93 0.49 -9.05
N SER A 166 7.59 -0.67 -8.47
CA SER A 166 6.83 -1.75 -9.10
C SER A 166 5.32 -1.48 -9.23
N TRP A 167 4.85 -0.24 -9.07
CA TRP A 167 3.43 0.10 -9.14
C TRP A 167 2.79 -0.48 -10.40
N LYS A 168 3.48 -0.44 -11.54
CA LYS A 168 2.99 -0.94 -12.85
C LYS A 168 2.51 -2.40 -12.82
N HIS A 169 3.02 -3.22 -11.91
CA HIS A 169 2.67 -4.64 -11.79
C HIS A 169 1.73 -4.95 -10.62
N SER A 170 1.31 -3.94 -9.85
CA SER A 170 0.35 -4.06 -8.73
C SER A 170 -1.07 -3.62 -9.12
N SER A 171 -2.07 -4.05 -8.34
CA SER A 171 -3.47 -3.62 -8.42
C SER A 171 -3.63 -2.12 -8.22
N PHE A 172 -2.74 -1.50 -7.44
CA PHE A 172 -2.64 -0.04 -7.31
C PHE A 172 -2.25 0.61 -8.64
N GLY A 173 -1.32 -0.01 -9.36
CA GLY A 173 -0.92 0.44 -10.67
C GLY A 173 -1.98 0.26 -11.74
N THR A 174 -2.83 -0.76 -11.67
CA THR A 174 -3.92 -0.90 -12.66
C THR A 174 -4.82 0.34 -12.67
N LYS A 175 -5.09 0.95 -11.50
CA LYS A 175 -5.84 2.22 -11.42
C LYS A 175 -5.06 3.40 -11.97
N ILE A 176 -3.75 3.46 -11.73
CA ILE A 176 -2.86 4.53 -12.24
C ILE A 176 -2.72 4.44 -13.77
N ILE A 177 -2.50 3.24 -14.31
CA ILE A 177 -2.48 2.96 -15.76
C ILE A 177 -3.82 3.37 -16.36
N ARG A 178 -4.92 2.89 -15.79
CA ARG A 178 -6.26 3.17 -16.32
C ARG A 178 -6.62 4.65 -16.30
N ALA A 179 -6.25 5.36 -15.23
CA ALA A 179 -6.44 6.82 -15.16
C ALA A 179 -5.56 7.56 -16.17
N SER A 180 -4.33 7.09 -16.38
CA SER A 180 -3.42 7.65 -17.39
C SER A 180 -3.98 7.44 -18.81
N GLU A 181 -4.49 6.25 -19.13
CA GLU A 181 -5.15 5.98 -20.42
C GLU A 181 -6.38 6.87 -20.64
N LEU A 182 -7.19 7.11 -19.60
CA LEU A 182 -8.34 8.00 -19.70
C LEU A 182 -7.90 9.44 -19.98
N ARG A 183 -6.83 9.90 -19.33
CA ARG A 183 -6.23 11.22 -19.57
C ARG A 183 -5.73 11.32 -21.01
N ASP A 184 -4.98 10.32 -21.48
CA ASP A 184 -4.41 10.29 -22.82
C ASP A 184 -5.51 10.18 -23.91
N ALA A 185 -6.65 9.58 -23.57
CA ALA A 185 -7.87 9.58 -24.39
C ALA A 185 -8.64 10.92 -24.35
N GLY A 186 -8.11 11.96 -23.70
CA GLY A 186 -8.68 13.31 -23.64
C GLY A 186 -9.76 13.50 -22.58
N GLN A 187 -9.91 12.56 -21.63
CA GLN A 187 -10.83 12.77 -20.49
C GLN A 187 -10.24 13.77 -19.50
N PRO A 188 -11.08 14.62 -18.86
CA PRO A 188 -10.64 15.60 -17.87
C PRO A 188 -10.41 14.94 -16.51
N ILE A 189 -9.48 13.98 -16.46
CA ILE A 189 -9.02 13.33 -15.24
C ILE A 189 -7.64 13.86 -14.86
N ALA A 190 -7.49 14.23 -13.59
CA ALA A 190 -6.25 14.71 -13.02
C ALA A 190 -5.60 13.65 -12.13
N LEU A 191 -4.28 13.49 -12.24
CA LEU A 191 -3.51 12.56 -11.40
C LEU A 191 -2.64 13.38 -10.44
N VAL A 192 -2.91 13.27 -9.14
CA VAL A 192 -2.25 14.09 -8.11
C VAL A 192 -1.71 13.25 -6.98
N SER A 193 -0.65 13.72 -6.34
CA SER A 193 -0.13 13.10 -5.12
C SER A 193 -1.02 13.42 -3.92
N GLU A 194 -1.00 12.56 -2.91
CA GLU A 194 -1.59 12.82 -1.60
C GLU A 194 -1.07 14.14 -1.00
N LYS A 195 0.23 14.42 -1.14
CA LYS A 195 0.85 15.66 -0.65
C LYS A 195 0.22 16.89 -1.30
N HIS A 196 -0.20 16.81 -2.56
CA HIS A 196 -0.91 17.90 -3.21
C HIS A 196 -2.36 17.97 -2.76
N TRP A 197 -3.07 16.85 -2.74
CA TRP A 197 -4.47 16.77 -2.32
C TRP A 197 -4.71 17.31 -0.90
N THR A 198 -3.84 16.96 0.04
CA THR A 198 -3.92 17.42 1.44
C THR A 198 -3.78 18.95 1.60
N LYS A 199 -3.14 19.67 0.66
CA LYS A 199 -3.08 21.15 0.71
C LYS A 199 -4.43 21.82 0.49
N PHE A 200 -5.39 21.11 -0.09
CA PHE A 200 -6.72 21.62 -0.44
C PHE A 200 -7.82 21.13 0.49
N LEU A 201 -7.49 20.30 1.49
CA LEU A 201 -8.40 19.87 2.52
C LEU A 201 -8.69 20.99 3.52
#